data_AF-A0A8T4DX82-F1
#
_entry.id   AF-A0A8T4DX82-F1
#
_cell.length_a   1.000
_cell.length_b   1.000
_cell.length_c   1.000
_cell.angle_alpha   90.00
_cell.angle_beta   90.00
_cell.angle_gamma   90.00
#
_symmetry.space_group_name_H-M   'P 1'
#
loop_
_entity.id
_entity.type
_entity.pdbx_description
1 polymer ?
#
loop_
_entity_poly.entity_id
_entity_poly.type
_entity_poly.pdbx_seq_one_letter_code
_entity_poly.pdbx_strand_id
1 'polypeptide(L)'
;MKQRKVLILAIAGVFLITGATVGAFYLYFPNLRLPDKPVTMKVYDGAVSYFDIYLSDVPDGLDVTNGYYIGWCADRSVIMPRAENLTVRLYNSFDLLLPLTLRDKDWDKVNYILNHKGDATKTDIQEAFWHLLNDYPYEDITKTAQLLVDSAKNDYMPQPGDLIAILAEPIQTEKRPWPFQFAFLQVRLPPQEGLTPGYWKNHDNWPTPYLPSTHLNETFKNASLYMPTSDTMLDALKYKGGDDEIGAAEILLRAAVAAVLNARYPTINYPVLEADLIAEVNDALASHNRDTMLDLKDILDAYNNLGAELSK
;
A
#
# COMPACT_ATOMS: atom_id res chain seq x y z
N MET A 1 5.26 17.53 30.99
CA MET A 1 6.53 17.27 30.28
C MET A 1 6.62 15.81 29.87
N LYS A 2 6.40 15.53 28.58
CA LYS A 2 7.03 14.42 27.87
C LYS A 2 6.98 14.81 26.39
N GLN A 3 7.99 15.56 25.95
CA GLN A 3 8.26 15.74 24.53
C GLN A 3 8.57 14.35 23.97
N ARG A 4 7.59 13.73 23.31
CA ARG A 4 7.85 12.54 22.50
C ARG A 4 8.51 13.04 21.22
N LYS A 5 9.79 12.71 21.08
CA LYS A 5 10.58 12.93 19.88
C LYS A 5 9.78 12.41 18.69
N VAL A 6 9.66 13.23 17.64
CA VAL A 6 9.17 12.78 16.33
C VAL A 6 10.17 11.73 15.85
N LEU A 7 9.84 10.46 16.10
CA LEU A 7 10.58 9.31 15.63
C LEU A 7 9.96 8.98 14.28
N ILE A 8 10.71 9.24 13.21
CA ILE A 8 10.37 8.69 11.89
C ILE A 8 10.41 7.16 12.08
N LEU A 9 9.24 6.53 12.07
CA LEU A 9 9.08 5.10 12.25
C LEU A 9 9.75 4.39 11.06
N ALA A 10 10.90 3.76 11.32
CA ALA A 10 11.37 2.67 10.50
C ALA A 10 10.43 1.48 10.75
N ILE A 11 9.48 1.26 9.85
CA ILE A 11 8.53 0.14 9.92
C ILE A 11 9.23 -1.10 9.40
N ALA A 12 9.52 -2.04 10.31
CA ALA A 12 10.25 -3.26 10.04
C ALA A 12 9.31 -4.35 9.48
N GLY A 13 9.07 -4.32 8.17
CA GLY A 13 8.62 -5.51 7.41
C GLY A 13 9.85 -6.30 6.97
N VAL A 14 10.35 -7.21 7.82
CA VAL A 14 11.57 -7.99 7.54
C VAL A 14 11.26 -9.16 6.62
N PHE A 15 11.54 -9.03 5.33
CA PHE A 15 11.90 -10.20 4.51
C PHE A 15 13.41 -10.44 4.67
N LEU A 16 13.75 -11.43 5.49
CA LEU A 16 15.11 -11.97 5.57
C LEU A 16 15.39 -12.74 4.28
N ILE A 17 15.92 -12.05 3.27
CA ILE A 17 16.75 -12.71 2.25
C ILE A 17 18.12 -12.84 2.89
N THR A 18 18.51 -14.07 3.24
CA THR A 18 19.76 -14.36 3.92
C THR A 18 20.95 -14.05 3.01
N GLY A 19 21.60 -12.92 3.24
CA GLY A 19 22.88 -12.53 2.64
C GLY A 19 23.27 -11.16 3.19
N ALA A 20 24.34 -11.09 3.97
CA ALA A 20 24.66 -9.94 4.80
C ALA A 20 25.45 -8.87 4.02
N THR A 21 24.89 -7.66 3.89
CA THR A 21 25.58 -6.35 3.88
C THR A 21 24.52 -5.25 3.98
N VAL A 22 24.38 -4.63 5.16
CA VAL A 22 23.56 -3.43 5.48
C VAL A 22 22.40 -3.19 4.48
N GLY A 23 21.44 -4.13 4.47
CA GLY A 23 20.37 -4.14 3.49
C GLY A 23 19.47 -2.93 3.66
N ALA A 24 19.26 -2.19 2.58
CA ALA A 24 18.16 -1.24 2.47
C ALA A 24 16.88 -1.95 2.93
N PHE A 25 16.18 -1.33 3.90
CA PHE A 25 14.89 -1.84 4.36
C PHE A 25 13.87 -1.55 3.26
N TYR A 26 13.51 -2.56 2.48
CA TYR A 26 12.47 -2.41 1.46
C TYR A 26 11.12 -2.30 2.15
N LEU A 27 10.62 -1.07 2.22
CA LEU A 27 9.31 -0.78 2.80
C LEU A 27 8.24 -1.18 1.79
N TYR A 28 7.76 -2.41 1.88
CA TYR A 28 6.46 -2.73 1.31
C TYR A 28 5.40 -1.89 2.03
N PHE A 29 4.55 -1.20 1.29
CA PHE A 29 3.35 -0.58 1.82
C PHE A 29 2.14 -1.19 1.10
N PRO A 30 1.12 -1.66 1.84
CA PRO A 30 -0.10 -2.15 1.21
C PRO A 30 -0.78 -0.96 0.56
N ASN A 31 -0.59 -0.78 -0.74
CA ASN A 31 -1.15 0.34 -1.47
C ASN A 31 -2.48 -0.04 -2.14
N LEU A 32 -3.42 0.90 -2.12
CA LEU A 32 -4.69 0.79 -2.80
C LEU A 32 -4.97 2.13 -3.49
N ARG A 33 -5.34 2.07 -4.76
CA ARG A 33 -5.89 3.19 -5.53
C ARG A 33 -7.29 3.46 -5.01
N LEU A 34 -7.37 4.38 -4.05
CA LEU A 34 -8.63 4.86 -3.48
C LEU A 34 -9.05 6.20 -4.13
N PRO A 35 -10.35 6.55 -4.07
CA PRO A 35 -10.83 7.85 -4.53
C PRO A 35 -10.16 9.00 -3.77
N ASP A 36 -9.66 10.00 -4.50
CA ASP A 36 -9.11 11.25 -3.95
C ASP A 36 -10.22 12.17 -3.39
N LYS A 37 -11.40 12.06 -3.99
CA LYS A 37 -12.63 12.78 -3.63
C LYS A 37 -13.57 11.91 -2.81
N PRO A 38 -14.42 12.54 -1.98
CA PRO A 38 -15.43 11.82 -1.23
C PRO A 38 -16.41 11.07 -2.12
N VAL A 39 -16.87 9.91 -1.66
CA VAL A 39 -17.85 9.04 -2.32
C VAL A 39 -19.12 8.92 -1.49
N THR A 40 -20.15 8.29 -2.04
CA THR A 40 -21.39 8.02 -1.31
C THR A 40 -21.35 6.62 -0.70
N MET A 41 -21.75 6.53 0.57
CA MET A 41 -21.86 5.30 1.33
C MET A 41 -23.28 5.15 1.89
N LYS A 42 -23.83 3.94 1.86
CA LYS A 42 -24.97 3.52 2.68
C LYS A 42 -24.56 2.32 3.51
N VAL A 43 -25.16 2.20 4.70
CA VAL A 43 -24.97 1.01 5.54
C VAL A 43 -26.30 0.33 5.83
N TYR A 44 -26.24 -1.00 5.88
CA TYR A 44 -27.32 -1.89 6.28
C TYR A 44 -26.81 -2.85 7.35
N ASP A 45 -27.68 -3.51 8.09
CA ASP A 45 -27.24 -4.51 9.06
C ASP A 45 -26.71 -5.75 8.33
N GLY A 46 -25.45 -6.11 8.63
CA GLY A 46 -24.77 -7.20 7.96
C GLY A 46 -25.20 -8.58 8.44
N ALA A 47 -25.25 -9.54 7.51
CA ALA A 47 -25.52 -10.94 7.84
C ALA A 47 -24.32 -11.58 8.54
N VAL A 48 -23.11 -11.33 8.03
CA VAL A 48 -21.83 -11.92 8.49
C VAL A 48 -20.87 -10.88 9.09
N SER A 49 -21.28 -9.63 9.13
CA SER A 49 -20.55 -8.49 9.65
C SER A 49 -21.49 -7.53 10.36
N TYR A 50 -20.97 -6.42 10.88
CA TYR A 50 -21.82 -5.42 11.51
C TYR A 50 -22.58 -4.59 10.46
N PHE A 51 -21.91 -4.27 9.36
CA PHE A 51 -22.52 -3.58 8.22
C PHE A 51 -22.37 -4.37 6.93
N ASP A 52 -23.42 -4.34 6.11
CA ASP A 52 -23.28 -4.44 4.66
C ASP A 52 -23.17 -3.00 4.13
N ILE A 53 -21.99 -2.62 3.64
CA ILE A 53 -21.67 -1.26 3.18
C ILE A 53 -21.85 -1.21 1.66
N TYR A 54 -22.71 -0.33 1.18
CA TYR A 54 -22.85 -0.05 -0.25
C TYR A 54 -22.13 1.25 -0.61
N LEU A 55 -21.17 1.18 -1.52
CA LEU A 55 -20.49 2.33 -2.10
C LEU A 55 -21.11 2.71 -3.45
N SER A 56 -21.28 4.01 -3.68
CA SER A 56 -21.64 4.59 -4.98
C SER A 56 -20.84 5.87 -5.27
N ASP A 57 -20.90 6.34 -6.51
CA ASP A 57 -20.15 7.51 -7.00
C ASP A 57 -18.62 7.31 -6.91
N VAL A 58 -18.18 6.05 -6.93
CA VAL A 58 -16.76 5.67 -7.02
C VAL A 58 -16.33 5.76 -8.50
N PRO A 59 -15.28 6.52 -8.83
CA PRO A 59 -14.72 6.54 -10.18
C PRO A 59 -14.21 5.16 -10.64
N ASP A 60 -14.26 4.92 -11.94
CA ASP A 60 -13.73 3.69 -12.53
C ASP A 60 -12.19 3.62 -12.42
N GLY A 61 -11.65 2.40 -12.47
CA GLY A 61 -10.20 2.15 -12.47
C GLY A 61 -9.53 2.17 -11.09
N LEU A 62 -10.32 2.18 -10.01
CA LEU A 62 -9.87 2.15 -8.62
C LEU A 62 -9.99 0.73 -8.02
N ASP A 63 -9.29 0.50 -6.91
CA ASP A 63 -9.29 -0.83 -6.24
C ASP A 63 -10.55 -1.05 -5.37
N VAL A 64 -11.31 0.02 -5.14
CA VAL A 64 -12.69 -0.02 -4.67
C VAL A 64 -13.61 0.41 -5.81
N THR A 65 -14.80 -0.17 -5.90
CA THR A 65 -15.77 0.04 -6.97
C THR A 65 -17.17 0.25 -6.38
N ASN A 66 -18.13 0.63 -7.23
CA ASN A 66 -19.53 0.71 -6.81
C ASN A 66 -20.06 -0.69 -6.48
N GLY A 67 -20.60 -0.89 -5.27
CA GLY A 67 -21.05 -2.21 -4.85
C GLY A 67 -21.09 -2.42 -3.34
N TYR A 68 -21.39 -3.66 -2.95
CA TYR A 68 -21.45 -4.08 -1.55
C TYR A 68 -20.10 -4.58 -1.04
N TYR A 69 -19.78 -4.18 0.18
CA TYR A 69 -18.60 -4.58 0.93
C TYR A 69 -19.00 -5.06 2.32
N ILE A 70 -18.22 -6.02 2.84
CA ILE A 70 -18.32 -6.42 4.23
C ILE A 70 -17.72 -5.30 5.08
N GLY A 71 -18.50 -4.75 6.00
CA GLY A 71 -18.09 -3.63 6.83
C GLY A 71 -18.30 -3.84 8.33
N TRP A 72 -17.54 -3.10 9.11
CA TRP A 72 -17.53 -3.18 10.56
C TRP A 72 -17.68 -1.79 11.19
N CYS A 73 -18.17 -1.79 12.41
CA CYS A 73 -18.23 -0.59 13.23
C CYS A 73 -16.90 -0.37 13.94
N ALA A 74 -16.36 0.85 13.84
CA ALA A 74 -15.14 1.27 14.53
C ALA A 74 -15.40 2.06 15.81
N ASP A 75 -16.63 2.55 16.05
CA ASP A 75 -16.99 3.33 17.24
C ASP A 75 -18.39 2.99 17.74
N ARG A 76 -18.51 2.55 18.99
CA ARG A 76 -19.78 2.14 19.59
C ARG A 76 -20.60 3.31 20.17
N SER A 77 -20.00 4.49 20.32
CA SER A 77 -20.55 5.60 21.09
C SER A 77 -21.67 6.35 20.37
N VAL A 78 -21.83 6.10 19.07
CA VAL A 78 -22.79 6.77 18.19
C VAL A 78 -23.48 5.74 17.31
N ILE A 79 -24.72 6.00 16.90
CA ILE A 79 -25.45 5.13 15.95
C ILE A 79 -25.27 5.68 14.54
N MET A 80 -24.79 4.85 13.60
CA MET A 80 -24.80 5.18 12.18
C MET A 80 -26.21 4.97 11.58
N PRO A 81 -26.80 5.95 10.89
CA PRO A 81 -28.11 5.77 10.26
C PRO A 81 -28.08 4.70 9.18
N ARG A 82 -29.16 3.93 9.07
CA ARG A 82 -29.29 2.83 8.09
C ARG A 82 -29.97 3.32 6.82
N ALA A 83 -29.55 2.78 5.68
CA ALA A 83 -30.12 3.06 4.35
C ALA A 83 -30.10 4.54 3.92
N GLU A 84 -29.37 5.40 4.62
CA GLU A 84 -29.23 6.82 4.28
C GLU A 84 -27.90 7.11 3.59
N ASN A 85 -27.90 8.04 2.61
CA ASN A 85 -26.68 8.48 1.95
C ASN A 85 -25.77 9.21 2.94
N LEU A 86 -24.54 8.72 3.11
CA LEU A 86 -23.44 9.36 3.81
C LEU A 86 -22.39 9.74 2.78
N THR A 87 -21.92 10.98 2.79
CA THR A 87 -20.71 11.35 2.04
C THR A 87 -19.51 10.99 2.91
N VAL A 88 -18.60 10.16 2.40
CA VAL A 88 -17.44 9.68 3.15
C VAL A 88 -16.15 9.89 2.37
N ARG A 89 -15.04 10.09 3.08
CA ARG A 89 -13.70 9.93 2.53
C ARG A 89 -13.16 8.55 2.91
N LEU A 90 -12.54 7.88 1.93
CA LEU A 90 -11.94 6.58 2.13
C LEU A 90 -10.45 6.73 2.42
N TYR A 91 -9.97 5.99 3.42
CA TYR A 91 -8.57 5.98 3.79
C TYR A 91 -8.05 4.55 3.92
N ASN A 92 -6.84 4.34 3.43
CA ASN A 92 -6.08 3.14 3.73
C ASN A 92 -5.68 3.16 5.21
N SER A 93 -5.82 2.04 5.92
CA SER A 93 -5.45 1.93 7.35
C SER A 93 -3.97 2.21 7.64
N PHE A 94 -3.11 2.19 6.62
CA PHE A 94 -1.69 2.59 6.70
C PHE A 94 -1.42 3.98 6.12
N ASP A 95 -2.45 4.73 5.72
CA ASP A 95 -2.27 6.05 5.09
C ASP A 95 -1.70 7.08 6.08
N LEU A 96 -0.60 7.72 5.68
CA LEU A 96 -0.01 8.85 6.41
C LEU A 96 -0.86 10.12 6.36
N LEU A 97 -2.00 10.11 5.65
CA LEU A 97 -2.99 11.19 5.63
C LEU A 97 -4.21 10.92 6.52
N LEU A 98 -4.29 9.77 7.17
CA LEU A 98 -5.33 9.49 8.17
C LEU A 98 -5.35 10.58 9.25
N PRO A 99 -6.51 11.14 9.61
CA PRO A 99 -6.64 12.00 10.79
C PRO A 99 -6.00 11.35 12.02
N LEU A 100 -5.26 12.12 12.83
CA LEU A 100 -4.46 11.56 13.94
C LEU A 100 -5.29 10.70 14.90
N THR A 101 -6.54 11.09 15.17
CA THR A 101 -7.47 10.34 16.03
C THR A 101 -7.83 8.96 15.48
N LEU A 102 -7.79 8.79 14.16
CA LEU A 102 -7.99 7.51 13.49
C LEU A 102 -6.66 6.77 13.32
N ARG A 103 -5.56 7.48 13.11
CA ARG A 103 -4.23 6.89 12.90
C ARG A 103 -3.66 6.22 14.14
N ASP A 104 -3.89 6.80 15.32
CA ASP A 104 -3.36 6.30 16.60
C ASP A 104 -4.12 5.07 17.16
N LYS A 105 -4.74 4.28 16.28
CA LYS A 105 -5.50 3.07 16.61
C LYS A 105 -4.74 1.82 16.17
N ASP A 106 -5.07 0.67 16.77
CA ASP A 106 -4.43 -0.63 16.53
C ASP A 106 -4.86 -1.27 15.18
N TRP A 107 -4.67 -0.55 14.07
CA TRP A 107 -5.07 -1.01 12.73
C TRP A 107 -4.27 -2.22 12.25
N ASP A 108 -3.02 -2.36 12.66
CA ASP A 108 -2.20 -3.54 12.43
C ASP A 108 -2.86 -4.81 12.99
N LYS A 109 -3.36 -4.74 14.22
CA LYS A 109 -4.09 -5.85 14.87
C LYS A 109 -5.46 -6.08 14.24
N VAL A 110 -6.18 -5.03 13.87
CA VAL A 110 -7.44 -5.16 13.13
C VAL A 110 -7.20 -5.91 11.82
N ASN A 111 -6.17 -5.51 11.07
CA ASN A 111 -5.76 -6.16 9.83
C ASN A 111 -5.31 -7.60 10.04
N TYR A 112 -4.63 -7.91 11.16
CA TYR A 112 -4.30 -9.28 11.53
C TYR A 112 -5.57 -10.13 11.71
N ILE A 113 -6.53 -9.65 12.52
CA ILE A 113 -7.79 -10.34 12.79
C ILE A 113 -8.58 -10.56 11.50
N LEU A 114 -8.64 -9.57 10.60
CA LEU A 114 -9.30 -9.72 9.30
C LEU A 114 -8.82 -10.96 8.53
N ASN A 115 -7.54 -11.29 8.64
CA ASN A 115 -6.91 -12.42 7.94
C ASN A 115 -6.79 -13.71 8.78
N HIS A 116 -7.03 -13.64 10.09
CA HIS A 116 -6.80 -14.76 11.02
C HIS A 116 -8.01 -15.11 11.91
N LYS A 117 -9.20 -14.55 11.62
CA LYS A 117 -10.43 -14.75 12.42
C LYS A 117 -11.03 -16.16 12.41
N GLY A 118 -10.60 -17.06 11.51
CA GLY A 118 -11.12 -18.43 11.42
C GLY A 118 -12.66 -18.48 11.34
N ASP A 119 -13.26 -19.37 12.13
CA ASP A 119 -14.73 -19.56 12.22
C ASP A 119 -15.41 -18.65 13.26
N ALA A 120 -14.73 -17.59 13.73
CA ALA A 120 -15.31 -16.66 14.70
C ALA A 120 -16.61 -16.03 14.17
N THR A 121 -17.58 -15.83 15.07
CA THR A 121 -18.87 -15.25 14.69
C THR A 121 -18.74 -13.74 14.47
N LYS A 122 -19.73 -13.13 13.80
CA LYS A 122 -19.76 -11.68 13.63
C LYS A 122 -19.72 -10.91 14.96
N THR A 123 -20.32 -11.49 16.01
CA THR A 123 -20.31 -10.89 17.36
C THR A 123 -18.90 -10.92 17.93
N ASP A 124 -18.22 -12.07 17.85
CA ASP A 124 -16.84 -12.21 18.34
C ASP A 124 -15.88 -11.23 17.63
N ILE A 125 -16.02 -11.12 16.31
CA ILE A 125 -15.18 -10.23 15.51
C ILE A 125 -15.47 -8.76 15.82
N GLN A 126 -16.75 -8.36 15.91
CA GLN A 126 -17.11 -6.98 16.20
C GLN A 126 -16.69 -6.55 17.61
N GLU A 127 -16.82 -7.44 18.60
CA GLU A 127 -16.36 -7.18 19.97
C GLU A 127 -14.84 -7.03 20.05
N ALA A 128 -14.08 -7.87 19.33
CA ALA A 128 -12.64 -7.72 19.22
C ALA A 128 -12.24 -6.36 18.62
N PHE A 129 -12.92 -5.93 17.55
CA PHE A 129 -12.66 -4.60 16.97
C PHE A 129 -13.00 -3.45 17.90
N TRP A 130 -14.11 -3.51 18.65
CA TRP A 130 -14.41 -2.50 19.65
C TRP A 130 -13.42 -2.47 20.80
N HIS A 131 -12.88 -3.62 21.19
CA HIS A 131 -11.82 -3.68 22.20
C HIS A 131 -10.53 -2.99 21.72
N LEU A 132 -10.17 -3.13 20.44
CA LEU A 132 -8.96 -2.54 19.86
C LEU A 132 -9.10 -1.06 19.49
N LEU A 133 -10.27 -0.63 19.02
CA LEU A 133 -10.44 0.69 18.40
C LEU A 133 -10.99 1.77 19.35
N ASN A 134 -11.70 1.39 20.42
CA ASN A 134 -12.25 2.39 21.36
C ASN A 134 -11.20 2.88 22.35
N ASP A 135 -11.30 4.16 22.74
CA ASP A 135 -10.40 4.76 23.74
C ASP A 135 -10.54 4.11 25.13
N TYR A 136 -11.68 3.49 25.39
CA TYR A 136 -11.95 2.68 26.57
C TYR A 136 -12.29 1.26 26.10
N PRO A 137 -11.36 0.30 26.24
CA PRO A 137 -11.55 -1.07 25.78
C PRO A 137 -12.78 -1.68 26.45
N TYR A 138 -13.55 -2.43 25.66
CA TYR A 138 -14.70 -3.16 26.18
C TYR A 138 -14.18 -4.38 26.97
N GLU A 139 -14.44 -4.41 28.29
CA GLU A 139 -13.88 -5.44 29.18
C GLU A 139 -14.69 -6.75 29.19
N ASP A 140 -15.99 -6.67 28.88
CA ASP A 140 -16.89 -7.83 28.85
C ASP A 140 -17.09 -8.37 27.43
N ILE A 141 -16.01 -8.78 26.76
CA ILE A 141 -16.05 -9.42 25.44
C ILE A 141 -16.17 -10.95 25.54
N THR A 142 -16.64 -11.59 24.46
CA THR A 142 -16.64 -13.05 24.39
C THR A 142 -15.22 -13.62 24.53
N LYS A 143 -15.12 -14.87 24.99
CA LYS A 143 -13.83 -15.57 25.06
C LYS A 143 -13.15 -15.66 23.69
N THR A 144 -13.93 -15.86 22.63
CA THR A 144 -13.41 -15.91 21.25
C THR A 144 -12.87 -14.54 20.84
N ALA A 145 -13.59 -13.45 21.14
CA ALA A 145 -13.13 -12.09 20.89
C ALA A 145 -11.80 -11.80 21.62
N GLN A 146 -11.68 -12.19 22.89
CA GLN A 146 -10.44 -12.05 23.65
C GLN A 146 -9.28 -12.84 23.00
N LEU A 147 -9.51 -14.07 22.54
CA LEU A 147 -8.50 -14.85 21.83
C LEU A 147 -8.05 -14.18 20.52
N LEU A 148 -8.98 -13.58 19.78
CA LEU A 148 -8.64 -12.80 18.58
C LEU A 148 -7.71 -11.63 18.92
N VAL A 149 -8.07 -10.84 19.95
CA VAL A 149 -7.28 -9.70 20.44
C VAL A 149 -5.89 -10.15 20.90
N ASP A 150 -5.82 -11.18 21.73
CA ASP A 150 -4.55 -11.69 22.30
C ASP A 150 -3.63 -12.27 21.23
N SER A 151 -4.20 -12.86 20.18
CA SER A 151 -3.44 -13.41 19.05
C SER A 151 -2.98 -12.36 18.03
N ALA A 152 -3.54 -11.15 18.09
CA ALA A 152 -3.31 -10.13 17.10
C ALA A 152 -1.89 -9.55 17.21
N LYS A 153 -1.15 -9.59 16.09
CA LYS A 153 0.24 -9.17 16.06
C LYS A 153 0.36 -7.66 15.84
N ASN A 154 1.19 -7.03 16.65
CA ASN A 154 1.68 -5.68 16.35
C ASN A 154 2.46 -5.70 15.03
N ASP A 155 2.47 -4.57 14.33
CA ASP A 155 3.18 -4.35 13.07
C ASP A 155 2.76 -5.31 11.95
N TYR A 156 1.63 -6.02 12.08
CA TYR A 156 1.10 -6.85 11.00
C TYR A 156 0.69 -5.98 9.82
N MET A 157 1.24 -6.31 8.66
CA MET A 157 0.99 -5.63 7.41
C MET A 157 0.41 -6.63 6.40
N PRO A 158 -0.86 -6.46 5.97
CA PRO A 158 -1.50 -7.32 4.98
C PRO A 158 -0.67 -7.43 3.70
N GLN A 159 -0.52 -8.64 3.18
CA GLN A 159 0.20 -8.93 1.95
C GLN A 159 -0.74 -8.91 0.74
N PRO A 160 -0.23 -8.87 -0.51
CA PRO A 160 -1.09 -9.00 -1.70
C PRO A 160 -1.96 -10.26 -1.61
N GLY A 161 -3.26 -10.10 -1.82
CA GLY A 161 -4.25 -11.15 -1.61
C GLY A 161 -4.87 -11.20 -0.22
N ASP A 162 -4.27 -10.61 0.81
CA ASP A 162 -4.88 -10.46 2.13
C ASP A 162 -6.01 -9.41 2.12
N LEU A 163 -6.81 -9.40 3.18
CA LEU A 163 -7.78 -8.35 3.47
C LEU A 163 -7.11 -7.19 4.20
N ILE A 164 -7.51 -5.97 3.86
CA ILE A 164 -7.11 -4.73 4.53
C ILE A 164 -8.35 -3.92 4.90
N ALA A 165 -8.27 -3.24 6.05
CA ALA A 165 -9.27 -2.27 6.48
C ALA A 165 -9.13 -0.97 5.70
N ILE A 166 -10.21 -0.59 5.01
CA ILE A 166 -10.39 0.75 4.42
C ILE A 166 -11.40 1.52 5.25
N LEU A 167 -10.94 2.59 5.90
CA LEU A 167 -11.78 3.42 6.75
C LEU A 167 -12.68 4.29 5.88
N ALA A 168 -13.94 4.43 6.29
CA ALA A 168 -14.89 5.34 5.69
C ALA A 168 -15.24 6.44 6.72
N GLU A 169 -14.58 7.59 6.60
CA GLU A 169 -14.81 8.75 7.47
C GLU A 169 -15.98 9.60 6.93
N PRO A 170 -17.07 9.76 7.71
CA PRO A 170 -18.17 10.64 7.32
C PRO A 170 -17.75 12.11 7.28
N ILE A 171 -18.17 12.81 6.24
CA ILE A 171 -17.98 14.26 6.11
C ILE A 171 -19.15 14.97 6.78
N GLN A 172 -18.81 15.88 7.69
CA GLN A 172 -19.80 16.73 8.35
C GLN A 172 -20.54 17.60 7.32
N THR A 173 -21.86 17.70 7.48
CA THR A 173 -22.70 18.63 6.71
C THR A 173 -23.62 19.39 7.66
N GLU A 174 -24.24 20.48 7.19
CA GLU A 174 -25.26 21.19 7.99
C GLU A 174 -26.39 20.26 8.46
N LYS A 175 -26.75 19.27 7.62
CA LYS A 175 -27.80 18.29 7.92
C LYS A 175 -27.34 17.17 8.85
N ARG A 176 -26.03 17.02 9.05
CA ARG A 176 -25.42 16.00 9.93
C ARG A 176 -24.18 16.56 10.63
N PRO A 177 -24.34 17.17 11.81
CA PRO A 177 -23.22 17.58 12.65
C PRO A 177 -22.62 16.37 13.38
N TRP A 178 -21.37 16.52 13.86
CA TRP A 178 -20.76 15.56 14.77
C TRP A 178 -21.60 15.37 16.04
N PRO A 179 -21.55 14.17 16.68
CA PRO A 179 -20.62 13.07 16.42
C PRO A 179 -21.11 12.05 15.37
N PHE A 180 -20.18 11.36 14.69
CA PHE A 180 -20.47 10.25 13.77
C PHE A 180 -19.85 8.95 14.26
N GLN A 181 -20.56 7.85 14.07
CA GLN A 181 -19.98 6.51 14.12
C GLN A 181 -19.08 6.32 12.91
N PHE A 182 -17.88 5.78 13.13
CA PHE A 182 -16.96 5.40 12.06
C PHE A 182 -17.21 3.96 11.62
N ALA A 183 -17.01 3.71 10.33
CA ALA A 183 -17.02 2.37 9.76
C ALA A 183 -15.74 2.12 8.98
N PHE A 184 -15.41 0.85 8.80
CA PHE A 184 -14.41 0.44 7.83
C PHE A 184 -14.93 -0.77 7.05
N LEU A 185 -14.50 -0.86 5.80
CA LEU A 185 -14.81 -1.97 4.91
C LEU A 185 -13.58 -2.87 4.71
N GLN A 186 -13.83 -4.13 4.44
CA GLN A 186 -12.81 -5.10 4.07
C GLN A 186 -12.57 -5.04 2.57
N VAL A 187 -11.34 -4.75 2.15
CA VAL A 187 -10.92 -4.79 0.76
C VAL A 187 -9.84 -5.84 0.60
N ARG A 188 -9.89 -6.63 -0.47
CA ARG A 188 -8.78 -7.53 -0.79
C ARG A 188 -7.69 -6.74 -1.47
N LEU A 189 -6.47 -6.84 -0.96
CA LEU A 189 -5.31 -6.24 -1.63
C LEU A 189 -5.13 -6.90 -2.99
N PRO A 190 -5.04 -6.11 -4.07
CA PRO A 190 -4.76 -6.66 -5.39
C PRO A 190 -3.39 -7.36 -5.38
N PRO A 191 -3.22 -8.41 -6.22
CA PRO A 191 -1.89 -8.98 -6.43
C PRO A 191 -0.94 -7.89 -6.93
N GLN A 192 0.33 -8.02 -6.59
CA GLN A 192 1.35 -7.15 -7.16
C GLN A 192 1.66 -7.58 -8.59
N GLU A 193 2.04 -6.61 -9.40
CA GLU A 193 2.25 -6.78 -10.83
C GLU A 193 3.54 -6.11 -11.27
N GLY A 194 4.10 -6.58 -12.39
CA GLY A 194 5.29 -5.99 -12.98
C GLY A 194 5.62 -6.60 -14.32
N LEU A 195 6.16 -5.77 -15.20
CA LEU A 195 6.60 -6.16 -16.54
C LEU A 195 8.12 -6.01 -16.67
N THR A 196 8.72 -6.95 -17.38
CA THR A 196 10.17 -7.08 -17.46
C THR A 196 10.81 -5.94 -18.26
N PRO A 197 12.13 -5.69 -18.09
CA PRO A 197 12.87 -4.81 -19.01
C PRO A 197 12.70 -5.19 -20.49
N GLY A 198 12.56 -6.50 -20.77
CA GLY A 198 12.31 -7.00 -22.11
C GLY A 198 10.94 -6.59 -22.67
N TYR A 199 9.91 -6.52 -21.84
CA TYR A 199 8.60 -6.00 -22.25
C TYR A 199 8.72 -4.53 -22.66
N TRP A 200 9.17 -3.67 -21.74
CA TRP A 200 9.22 -2.22 -21.94
C TRP A 200 10.13 -1.79 -23.10
N LYS A 201 11.20 -2.55 -23.35
CA LYS A 201 12.10 -2.30 -24.50
C LYS A 201 11.41 -2.48 -25.86
N ASN A 202 10.38 -3.33 -25.92
CA ASN A 202 9.73 -3.75 -27.16
C ASN A 202 8.28 -3.23 -27.28
N HIS A 203 7.84 -2.36 -26.37
CA HIS A 203 6.50 -1.76 -26.39
C HIS A 203 6.58 -0.25 -26.19
N ASP A 204 5.75 0.49 -26.92
CA ASP A 204 5.77 1.95 -26.94
C ASP A 204 4.70 2.58 -26.04
N ASN A 205 3.95 1.79 -25.27
CA ASN A 205 2.90 2.24 -24.35
C ASN A 205 3.46 2.77 -23.02
N TRP A 206 4.52 3.57 -23.06
CA TRP A 206 5.16 4.07 -21.84
C TRP A 206 4.25 5.07 -21.11
N PRO A 207 4.14 4.99 -19.79
CA PRO A 207 3.25 5.89 -19.04
C PRO A 207 3.85 7.30 -18.94
N THR A 208 3.01 8.32 -19.13
CA THR A 208 3.39 9.73 -18.97
C THR A 208 3.95 10.00 -17.56
N PRO A 209 5.06 10.73 -17.39
CA PRO A 209 5.75 11.56 -18.41
C PRO A 209 6.87 10.85 -19.18
N TYR A 210 7.10 9.56 -18.95
CA TYR A 210 8.24 8.85 -19.52
C TYR A 210 8.06 8.57 -21.00
N LEU A 211 9.13 8.79 -21.75
CA LEU A 211 9.26 8.45 -23.16
C LEU A 211 10.52 7.61 -23.35
N PRO A 212 10.59 6.78 -24.40
CA PRO A 212 11.82 6.07 -24.75
C PRO A 212 13.04 7.00 -24.88
N SER A 213 12.83 8.26 -25.28
CA SER A 213 13.85 9.29 -25.43
C SER A 213 14.12 10.11 -24.17
N THR A 214 13.42 9.88 -23.06
CA THR A 214 13.70 10.58 -21.78
C THR A 214 15.14 10.28 -21.38
N HIS A 215 15.90 11.32 -21.03
CA HIS A 215 17.29 11.15 -20.62
C HIS A 215 17.36 10.44 -19.26
N LEU A 216 18.23 9.44 -19.16
CA LEU A 216 18.31 8.56 -18.00
C LEU A 216 18.63 9.34 -16.71
N ASN A 217 19.50 10.34 -16.83
CA ASN A 217 19.94 11.17 -15.70
C ASN A 217 18.90 12.22 -15.25
N GLU A 218 17.83 12.45 -16.01
CA GLU A 218 16.71 13.29 -15.55
C GLU A 218 15.88 12.56 -14.48
N THR A 219 15.76 11.24 -14.60
CA THR A 219 15.07 10.37 -13.62
C THR A 219 16.03 9.93 -12.52
N PHE A 220 17.17 9.34 -12.89
CA PHE A 220 18.19 8.86 -11.97
C PHE A 220 19.42 9.75 -12.03
N LYS A 221 19.42 10.84 -11.28
CA LYS A 221 20.50 11.86 -11.28
C LYS A 221 21.90 11.26 -11.19
N ASN A 222 22.09 10.24 -10.34
CA ASN A 222 23.37 9.59 -10.12
C ASN A 222 23.76 8.58 -11.21
N ALA A 223 22.91 8.33 -12.22
CA ALA A 223 23.29 7.57 -13.41
C ALA A 223 24.46 8.22 -14.15
N SER A 224 24.57 9.55 -14.10
CA SER A 224 25.65 10.33 -14.72
C SER A 224 27.05 10.04 -14.14
N LEU A 225 27.14 9.34 -13.01
CA LEU A 225 28.41 8.86 -12.44
C LEU A 225 29.01 7.71 -13.27
N TYR A 226 28.18 6.96 -14.00
CA TYR A 226 28.57 5.74 -14.71
C TYR A 226 28.27 5.80 -16.21
N MET A 227 27.18 6.46 -16.58
CA MET A 227 26.64 6.48 -17.94
C MET A 227 26.77 7.87 -18.57
N PRO A 228 26.95 7.95 -19.91
CA PRO A 228 26.85 9.22 -20.62
C PRO A 228 25.52 9.93 -20.34
N THR A 229 25.55 11.24 -20.13
CA THR A 229 24.33 12.03 -19.90
C THR A 229 23.40 12.09 -21.13
N SER A 230 23.89 11.68 -22.30
CA SER A 230 23.09 11.55 -23.51
C SER A 230 22.22 10.29 -23.52
N ASP A 231 22.54 9.29 -22.69
CA ASP A 231 21.84 8.02 -22.71
C ASP A 231 20.37 8.19 -22.32
N THR A 232 19.51 7.51 -23.05
CA THR A 232 18.07 7.52 -22.82
C THR A 232 17.64 6.35 -21.94
N MET A 233 16.42 6.40 -21.41
CA MET A 233 15.82 5.26 -20.72
C MET A 233 15.73 4.03 -21.64
N LEU A 234 15.50 4.20 -22.95
CA LEU A 234 15.53 3.08 -23.90
C LEU A 234 16.94 2.52 -24.09
N ASP A 235 17.98 3.34 -24.04
CA ASP A 235 19.37 2.86 -24.08
C ASP A 235 19.70 2.05 -22.82
N ALA A 236 19.25 2.50 -21.66
CA ALA A 236 19.42 1.77 -20.41
C ALA A 236 18.77 0.38 -20.43
N LEU A 237 17.59 0.24 -21.04
CA LEU A 237 16.94 -1.07 -21.24
C LEU A 237 17.77 -2.02 -22.15
N LYS A 238 18.74 -1.49 -22.90
CA LYS A 238 19.63 -2.25 -23.80
C LYS A 238 21.01 -2.51 -23.23
N TYR A 239 21.36 -1.92 -22.09
CA TYR A 239 22.65 -2.13 -21.42
C TYR A 239 22.93 -3.62 -21.24
N LYS A 240 24.21 -3.99 -21.28
CA LYS A 240 24.63 -5.38 -21.26
C LYS A 240 24.94 -5.83 -19.84
N GLY A 241 25.46 -4.92 -19.03
CA GLY A 241 26.07 -5.24 -17.76
C GLY A 241 27.52 -5.67 -17.93
N GLY A 242 28.09 -6.13 -16.83
CA GLY A 242 29.47 -6.60 -16.75
C GLY A 242 29.81 -6.97 -15.32
N ASP A 243 31.01 -7.50 -15.12
CA ASP A 243 31.47 -7.94 -13.81
C ASP A 243 32.08 -6.81 -12.97
N ASP A 244 32.36 -5.66 -13.58
CA ASP A 244 32.92 -4.48 -12.92
C ASP A 244 31.82 -3.55 -12.35
N GLU A 245 32.25 -2.45 -11.73
CA GLU A 245 31.36 -1.46 -11.10
C GLU A 245 30.41 -0.81 -12.12
N ILE A 246 30.93 -0.46 -13.31
CA ILE A 246 30.13 0.10 -14.41
C ILE A 246 29.08 -0.92 -14.87
N GLY A 247 29.48 -2.19 -15.02
CA GLY A 247 28.59 -3.29 -15.35
C GLY A 247 27.48 -3.50 -14.32
N ALA A 248 27.75 -3.33 -13.03
CA ALA A 248 26.72 -3.38 -11.99
C ALA A 248 25.76 -2.19 -12.07
N ALA A 249 26.26 -0.98 -12.33
CA ALA A 249 25.41 0.19 -12.56
C ALA A 249 24.52 0.01 -13.79
N GLU A 250 25.03 -0.53 -14.89
CA GLU A 250 24.26 -0.89 -16.08
C GLU A 250 23.14 -1.89 -15.77
N ILE A 251 23.45 -2.93 -14.99
CA ILE A 251 22.50 -3.96 -14.57
C ILE A 251 21.37 -3.37 -13.72
N LEU A 252 21.72 -2.53 -12.73
CA LEU A 252 20.76 -1.82 -11.89
C LEU A 252 19.88 -0.89 -12.72
N LEU A 253 20.47 -0.01 -13.54
CA LEU A 253 19.72 0.98 -14.33
C LEU A 253 18.77 0.30 -15.32
N ARG A 254 19.15 -0.83 -15.90
CA ARG A 254 18.26 -1.63 -16.76
C ARG A 254 17.02 -2.14 -16.02
N ALA A 255 17.18 -2.65 -14.79
CA ALA A 255 16.06 -3.07 -13.96
C ALA A 255 15.24 -1.88 -13.44
N ALA A 256 15.91 -0.79 -13.08
CA ALA A 256 15.31 0.42 -12.53
C ALA A 256 14.40 1.14 -13.54
N VAL A 257 14.79 1.21 -14.82
CA VAL A 257 13.92 1.78 -15.86
C VAL A 257 12.61 1.01 -15.96
N ALA A 258 12.66 -0.33 -16.02
CA ALA A 258 11.44 -1.13 -16.04
C ALA A 258 10.59 -0.92 -14.77
N ALA A 259 11.24 -0.85 -13.61
CA ALA A 259 10.57 -0.62 -12.33
C ALA A 259 9.84 0.73 -12.28
N VAL A 260 10.45 1.81 -12.78
CA VAL A 260 9.80 3.14 -12.83
C VAL A 260 8.62 3.14 -13.78
N LEU A 261 8.74 2.49 -14.95
CA LEU A 261 7.63 2.36 -15.89
C LEU A 261 6.48 1.54 -15.28
N ASN A 262 6.78 0.45 -14.56
CA ASN A 262 5.77 -0.32 -13.84
C ASN A 262 5.08 0.52 -12.76
N ALA A 263 5.86 1.18 -11.89
CA ALA A 263 5.35 2.01 -10.80
C ALA A 263 4.49 3.19 -11.29
N ARG A 264 4.78 3.70 -12.48
CA ARG A 264 4.04 4.81 -13.10
C ARG A 264 2.82 4.36 -13.89
N TYR A 265 2.73 3.09 -14.28
CA TYR A 265 1.66 2.64 -15.16
C TYR A 265 0.31 2.64 -14.44
N PRO A 266 -0.76 3.24 -15.00
CA PRO A 266 -2.02 3.48 -14.28
C PRO A 266 -2.70 2.22 -13.69
N THR A 267 -2.48 1.07 -14.32
CA THR A 267 -3.15 -0.20 -13.97
C THR A 267 -2.22 -1.29 -13.45
N ILE A 268 -0.90 -1.03 -13.32
CA ILE A 268 0.05 -1.99 -12.74
C ILE A 268 0.18 -1.69 -11.25
N ASN A 269 -0.15 -2.67 -10.41
CA ASN A 269 0.07 -2.58 -8.96
C ASN A 269 1.51 -2.93 -8.59
N TYR A 270 2.45 -2.02 -8.84
CA TYR A 270 3.88 -2.27 -8.59
C TYR A 270 4.21 -2.22 -7.08
N PRO A 271 5.12 -3.09 -6.57
CA PRO A 271 5.41 -3.19 -5.12
C PRO A 271 6.00 -1.96 -4.43
N VAL A 272 6.59 -1.04 -5.19
CA VAL A 272 7.33 0.13 -4.66
C VAL A 272 6.82 1.40 -5.33
N LEU A 273 6.72 2.49 -4.56
CA LEU A 273 6.35 3.80 -5.09
C LEU A 273 7.47 4.35 -5.98
N GLU A 274 7.10 5.02 -7.06
CA GLU A 274 8.01 5.62 -8.04
C GLU A 274 9.08 6.53 -7.37
N ALA A 275 8.67 7.37 -6.41
CA ALA A 275 9.58 8.30 -5.74
C ALA A 275 10.63 7.59 -4.86
N ASP A 276 10.21 6.58 -4.10
CA ASP A 276 11.10 5.82 -3.22
C ASP A 276 12.08 4.98 -4.05
N LEU A 277 11.59 4.34 -5.11
CA LEU A 277 12.41 3.63 -6.10
C LEU A 277 13.50 4.53 -6.70
N ILE A 278 13.14 5.75 -7.13
CA ILE A 278 14.11 6.69 -7.69
C ILE A 278 15.15 7.09 -6.65
N ALA A 279 14.76 7.32 -5.39
CA ALA A 279 15.69 7.64 -4.31
C ALA A 279 16.66 6.48 -4.05
N GLU A 280 16.17 5.25 -3.91
CA GLU A 280 16.97 4.06 -3.65
C GLU A 280 17.99 3.78 -4.76
N VAL A 281 17.58 3.91 -6.03
CA VAL A 281 18.49 3.73 -7.18
C VAL A 281 19.60 4.79 -7.17
N ASN A 282 19.26 6.04 -6.86
CA ASN A 282 20.26 7.11 -6.76
C ASN A 282 21.23 6.85 -5.60
N ASP A 283 20.75 6.40 -4.45
CA ASP A 283 21.60 6.09 -3.29
C ASP A 283 22.52 4.89 -3.56
N ALA A 284 22.00 3.84 -4.20
CA ALA A 284 22.79 2.69 -4.61
C ALA A 284 23.91 3.08 -5.59
N LEU A 285 23.62 3.92 -6.59
CA LEU A 285 24.63 4.42 -7.53
C LEU A 285 25.67 5.31 -6.83
N ALA A 286 25.26 6.19 -5.91
CA ALA A 286 26.19 7.05 -5.15
C ALA A 286 27.08 6.26 -4.18
N SER A 287 26.71 5.04 -3.82
CA SER A 287 27.47 4.21 -2.90
C SER A 287 28.81 3.73 -3.48
N HIS A 288 28.97 3.73 -4.82
CA HIS A 288 30.12 3.12 -5.51
C HIS A 288 30.36 1.65 -5.10
N ASN A 289 29.31 0.99 -4.63
CA ASN A 289 29.39 -0.38 -4.14
C ASN A 289 28.64 -1.31 -5.09
N ARG A 290 29.40 -2.21 -5.71
CA ARG A 290 28.90 -3.20 -6.66
C ARG A 290 27.80 -4.09 -6.05
N ASP A 291 28.02 -4.58 -4.83
CA ASP A 291 27.08 -5.50 -4.18
C ASP A 291 25.79 -4.76 -3.83
N THR A 292 25.86 -3.53 -3.32
CA THR A 292 24.67 -2.68 -3.09
C THR A 292 23.83 -2.49 -4.36
N MET A 293 24.48 -2.24 -5.51
CA MET A 293 23.78 -2.07 -6.78
C MET A 293 23.12 -3.36 -7.26
N LEU A 294 23.78 -4.50 -7.07
CA LEU A 294 23.25 -5.80 -7.48
C LEU A 294 22.15 -6.32 -6.54
N ASP A 295 22.27 -6.11 -5.23
CA ASP A 295 21.24 -6.44 -4.25
C ASP A 295 19.93 -5.69 -4.57
N LEU A 296 20.02 -4.38 -4.84
CA LEU A 296 18.85 -3.60 -5.29
C LEU A 296 18.33 -4.09 -6.63
N LYS A 297 19.22 -4.38 -7.59
CA LYS A 297 18.78 -4.95 -8.87
C LYS A 297 18.02 -6.25 -8.68
N ASP A 298 18.44 -7.17 -7.82
CA ASP A 298 17.78 -8.47 -7.67
C ASP A 298 16.35 -8.33 -7.15
N ILE A 299 16.12 -7.32 -6.31
CA ILE A 299 14.80 -6.99 -5.79
C ILE A 299 13.92 -6.37 -6.87
N LEU A 300 14.43 -5.39 -7.62
CA LEU A 300 13.69 -4.82 -8.74
C LEU A 300 13.41 -5.84 -9.84
N ASP A 301 14.33 -6.76 -10.10
CA ASP A 301 14.14 -7.83 -11.05
C ASP A 301 13.04 -8.79 -10.58
N ALA A 302 13.01 -9.17 -9.29
CA ALA A 302 11.91 -9.97 -8.74
C ALA A 302 10.55 -9.28 -8.94
N TYR A 303 10.44 -7.98 -8.66
CA TYR A 303 9.22 -7.21 -8.85
C TYR A 303 8.82 -7.06 -10.32
N ASN A 304 9.78 -6.79 -11.21
CA ASN A 304 9.54 -6.69 -12.65
C ASN A 304 9.12 -8.01 -13.30
N ASN A 305 9.31 -9.16 -12.63
CA ASN A 305 8.94 -10.49 -13.12
C ASN A 305 7.62 -11.03 -12.53
N LEU A 306 6.84 -10.20 -11.81
CA LEU A 306 5.55 -10.62 -11.25
C LEU A 306 4.47 -10.93 -12.29
N GLY A 307 4.61 -10.38 -13.51
CA GLY A 307 3.58 -10.43 -14.55
C GLY A 307 2.52 -9.36 -14.35
N ALA A 308 1.81 -8.98 -15.42
CA ALA A 308 0.71 -8.03 -15.35
C ALA A 308 -0.29 -8.26 -16.49
N GLU A 309 -1.58 -8.03 -16.22
CA GLU A 309 -2.60 -7.98 -17.26
C GLU A 309 -2.99 -6.51 -17.54
N LEU A 310 -2.68 -6.05 -18.75
CA LEU A 310 -2.86 -4.63 -19.12
C LEU A 310 -4.27 -4.26 -19.61
N SER A 311 -5.17 -5.24 -19.78
CA SER A 311 -6.51 -5.06 -20.34
C SER A 311 -7.62 -4.96 -19.30
N LYS A 312 -7.32 -4.42 -18.11
CA LYS A 312 -8.28 -4.29 -17.00
C LYS A 312 -9.18 -3.06 -17.16
#